data_AF-A0A845KZG1-F1
#
_entry.id   AF-A0A845KZG1-F1
#
_cell.length_a   1.000
_cell.length_b   1.000
_cell.length_c   1.000
_cell.angle_alpha   90.00
_cell.angle_beta   90.00
_cell.angle_gamma   90.00
#
_symmetry.space_group_name_H-M   'P 1'
#
loop_
_entity.id
_entity.type
_entity.pdbx_description
1 polymer ?
#
loop_
_entity_poly.entity_id
_entity_poly.type
_entity_poly.pdbx_seq_one_letter_code
_entity_poly.pdbx_strand_id
1 'polypeptide(L)'
;MRQERPDQLTAAVNLWQHCNFNCSFCHGAGSPVPRDWTPYNEKMGRLEAFFDRTGSWRINFLGGEPLINPAFAEMVCRLSARHSISMTTNASVAFDKLFPDEVIRRFTDMRFSYHPIHENHRHYDELFEHNLAVLARNHVDCVVIYVLLPERIGNYEALVERFQKYGVRMGPNRLIGEHKGKLYPQAYTEEEEAWLENRFHDVHSRYMSEHSFHHPTMRPCRAGFTRFNMFLDSGRITPCEHQNFREVFNFLRDEPEAFAGKRLTQPQRCPMRTCYCGFHMDQEEFLATQDKFDLNNYPGWLQVCSLSPEGEAYWAEQELTFVHRLREALQGRQVYIWGAGVHTQKLLAILERKGFPLEAINGVVDSNPRKDGTSLNGHPVFFKERFLAELADRCTDIIISSATFEDEIYAQLHPLLGERVNLIRLYNGDLGCMAPI
;
A
#
# COMPACT_ATOMS: atom_id res chain seq x y z
N MET A 1 -12.00 11.95 19.49
CA MET A 1 -10.63 11.62 19.05
C MET A 1 -9.62 12.40 19.89
N ARG A 2 -8.66 11.72 20.53
CA ARG A 2 -7.52 12.40 21.17
C ARG A 2 -6.68 13.09 20.08
N GLN A 3 -6.39 14.38 20.23
CA GLN A 3 -5.53 15.11 19.30
C GLN A 3 -4.15 14.45 19.23
N GLU A 4 -3.62 14.26 18.02
CA GLU A 4 -2.27 13.76 17.84
C GLU A 4 -1.28 14.77 18.42
N ARG A 5 -0.37 14.31 19.27
CA ARG A 5 0.75 15.11 19.70
C ARG A 5 1.75 15.20 18.53
N PRO A 6 2.07 16.40 18.01
CA PRO A 6 2.90 16.55 16.81
C PRO A 6 4.31 15.94 16.92
N ASP A 7 4.78 15.68 18.13
CA ASP A 7 6.08 15.14 18.49
C ASP A 7 6.06 13.63 18.83
N GLN A 8 4.89 13.02 18.95
CA GLN A 8 4.79 11.59 19.26
C GLN A 8 5.20 10.73 18.07
N LEU A 9 6.01 9.69 18.33
CA LEU A 9 6.41 8.71 17.32
C LEU A 9 5.23 7.81 16.97
N THR A 10 5.07 7.50 15.68
CA THR A 10 4.01 6.63 15.17
C THR A 10 4.60 5.53 14.31
N ALA A 11 4.16 4.29 14.54
CA ALA A 11 4.58 3.12 13.79
C ALA A 11 3.37 2.39 13.20
N ALA A 12 3.42 2.10 11.90
CA ALA A 12 2.64 1.03 11.29
C ALA A 12 3.50 -0.24 11.31
N VAL A 13 3.06 -1.29 12.01
CA VAL A 13 3.82 -2.52 12.21
C VAL A 13 3.19 -3.65 11.41
N ASN A 14 3.87 -4.12 10.37
CA ASN A 14 3.47 -5.29 9.59
C ASN A 14 4.02 -6.55 10.29
N LEU A 15 3.12 -7.34 10.89
CA LEU A 15 3.48 -8.50 11.70
C LEU A 15 3.83 -9.73 10.85
N TRP A 16 2.88 -10.19 10.05
CA TRP A 16 3.02 -11.39 9.19
C TRP A 16 1.93 -11.37 8.13
N GLN A 17 1.89 -12.39 7.26
CA GLN A 17 0.79 -12.60 6.30
C GLN A 17 -0.18 -13.73 6.71
N HIS A 18 0.14 -14.47 7.78
CA HIS A 18 -0.67 -15.57 8.30
C HIS A 18 -2.04 -15.11 8.80
N CYS A 19 -3.09 -15.79 8.35
CA CYS A 19 -4.47 -15.48 8.73
C CYS A 19 -5.26 -16.79 8.87
N ASN A 20 -6.21 -16.83 9.81
CA ASN A 20 -7.16 -17.94 9.91
C ASN A 20 -8.32 -17.84 8.90
N PHE A 21 -8.43 -16.74 8.16
CA PHE A 21 -9.35 -16.57 7.04
C PHE A 21 -8.61 -16.65 5.70
N ASN A 22 -9.32 -17.06 4.65
CA ASN A 22 -8.79 -17.16 3.28
C ASN A 22 -9.65 -16.35 2.29
N CYS A 23 -9.78 -15.05 2.56
CA CYS A 23 -10.60 -14.14 1.76
C CYS A 23 -10.06 -14.04 0.32
N SER A 24 -10.93 -14.20 -0.69
CA SER A 24 -10.53 -14.21 -2.12
C SER A 24 -9.89 -12.91 -2.61
N PHE A 25 -10.14 -11.81 -1.91
CA PHE A 25 -9.66 -10.46 -2.22
C PHE A 25 -8.44 -10.03 -1.39
N CYS A 26 -7.95 -10.88 -0.47
CA CYS A 26 -6.85 -10.50 0.41
C CYS A 26 -5.51 -10.75 -0.28
N HIS A 27 -4.62 -9.75 -0.27
CA HIS A 27 -3.25 -9.90 -0.78
C HIS A 27 -2.41 -10.93 0.01
N GLY A 28 -2.75 -11.18 1.28
CA GLY A 28 -2.13 -12.20 2.12
C GLY A 28 -2.82 -13.57 2.09
N ALA A 29 -3.83 -13.76 1.25
CA ALA A 29 -4.57 -15.02 1.15
C ALA A 29 -3.63 -16.21 0.87
N GLY A 30 -3.95 -17.37 1.44
CA GLY A 30 -3.20 -18.60 1.24
C GLY A 30 -1.94 -18.77 2.09
N SER A 31 -1.52 -17.79 2.89
CA SER A 31 -0.41 -17.96 3.83
C SER A 31 -0.81 -18.90 4.97
N PRO A 32 -0.20 -20.09 5.10
CA PRO A 32 -0.62 -21.07 6.09
C PRO A 32 -0.27 -20.60 7.51
N VAL A 33 -1.21 -20.76 8.44
CA VAL A 33 -0.95 -20.50 9.86
C VAL A 33 0.20 -21.40 10.34
N PRO A 34 1.29 -20.84 10.88
CA PRO A 34 2.44 -21.63 11.31
C PRO A 34 2.07 -22.48 12.51
N ARG A 35 2.62 -23.70 12.56
CA ARG A 35 2.48 -24.60 13.72
C ARG A 35 3.39 -24.19 14.88
N ASP A 36 4.50 -23.54 14.55
CA ASP A 36 5.49 -23.04 15.51
C ASP A 36 5.62 -21.52 15.34
N TRP A 37 5.28 -20.79 16.41
CA TRP A 37 5.38 -19.34 16.48
C TRP A 37 6.70 -18.85 17.09
N THR A 38 7.57 -19.75 17.54
CA THR A 38 8.83 -19.39 18.23
C THR A 38 9.65 -18.36 17.46
N PRO A 39 9.87 -18.48 16.14
CA PRO A 39 10.63 -17.47 15.39
C PRO A 39 9.98 -16.09 15.37
N TYR A 40 8.64 -16.01 15.40
CA TYR A 40 7.92 -14.74 15.48
C TYR A 40 7.95 -14.17 16.89
N ASN A 41 7.85 -15.02 17.91
CA ASN A 41 7.84 -14.61 19.31
C ASN A 41 9.19 -14.00 19.71
N GLU A 42 10.30 -14.56 19.25
CA GLU A 42 11.64 -13.98 19.45
C GLU A 42 11.76 -12.58 18.81
N LYS A 43 11.30 -12.44 17.56
CA LYS A 43 11.27 -11.14 16.86
C LYS A 43 10.35 -10.14 17.56
N MET A 44 9.21 -10.57 18.09
CA MET A 44 8.30 -9.73 18.87
C MET A 44 8.95 -9.25 20.16
N GLY A 45 9.72 -10.10 20.86
CA GLY A 45 10.49 -9.68 22.03
C GLY A 45 11.53 -8.59 21.71
N ARG A 46 12.19 -8.68 20.55
CA ARG A 46 13.08 -7.62 20.06
C ARG A 46 12.34 -6.34 19.70
N LEU A 47 11.18 -6.45 19.07
CA LEU A 47 10.31 -5.31 18.75
C LEU A 47 9.80 -4.60 20.01
N GLU A 48 9.38 -5.36 21.02
CA GLU A 48 8.96 -4.84 22.32
C GLU A 48 10.10 -4.07 23.00
N ALA A 49 11.28 -4.68 23.10
CA ALA A 49 12.47 -4.04 23.66
C ALA A 49 12.86 -2.75 22.91
N PHE A 50 12.66 -2.72 21.58
CA PHE A 50 12.85 -1.52 20.78
C PHE A 50 11.88 -0.42 21.19
N PHE A 51 10.58 -0.69 21.29
CA PHE A 51 9.59 0.32 21.70
C PHE A 51 9.86 0.84 23.12
N ASP A 52 10.17 -0.04 24.06
CA ASP A 52 10.42 0.34 25.46
C ASP A 52 11.60 1.29 25.66
N ARG A 53 12.61 1.21 24.77
CA ARG A 53 13.86 1.98 24.83
C ARG A 53 13.87 3.21 23.93
N THR A 54 12.85 3.41 23.08
CA THR A 54 12.82 4.49 22.08
C THR A 54 11.75 5.56 22.31
N GLY A 55 11.12 5.56 23.48
CA GLY A 55 10.16 6.59 23.89
C GLY A 55 8.71 6.13 23.83
N SER A 56 7.76 7.06 23.83
CA SER A 56 6.33 6.73 23.71
C SER A 56 5.90 6.72 22.26
N TRP A 57 5.10 5.74 21.88
CA TRP A 57 4.68 5.48 20.51
C TRP A 57 3.17 5.42 20.38
N ARG A 58 2.66 5.79 19.21
CA ARG A 58 1.37 5.33 18.69
C ARG A 58 1.62 4.19 17.72
N ILE A 59 1.19 2.99 18.08
CA ILE A 59 1.49 1.77 17.35
C ILE A 59 0.19 1.27 16.73
N ASN A 60 0.18 1.15 15.40
CA ASN A 60 -0.88 0.53 14.64
C ASN A 60 -0.39 -0.83 14.12
N PHE A 61 -0.92 -1.92 14.67
CA PHE A 61 -0.58 -3.27 14.23
C PHE A 61 -1.41 -3.67 13.01
N LEU A 62 -0.70 -4.14 11.98
CA LEU A 62 -1.19 -4.55 10.66
C LEU A 62 -0.60 -5.92 10.27
N GLY A 63 -1.09 -6.50 9.19
CA GLY A 63 -0.60 -7.77 8.63
C GLY A 63 -1.76 -8.72 8.33
N GLY A 64 -1.52 -10.02 8.52
CA GLY A 64 -2.53 -11.07 8.50
C GLY A 64 -3.52 -10.90 9.66
N GLU A 65 -3.86 -11.96 10.37
CA GLU A 65 -4.66 -11.80 11.59
C GLU A 65 -3.74 -11.67 12.81
N PRO A 66 -3.69 -10.53 13.52
CA PRO A 66 -2.81 -10.38 14.68
C PRO A 66 -3.15 -11.32 15.83
N LEU A 67 -4.43 -11.65 16.02
CA LEU A 67 -4.90 -12.34 17.24
C LEU A 67 -4.80 -13.87 17.18
N ILE A 68 -4.32 -14.46 16.07
CA ILE A 68 -4.09 -15.92 15.99
C ILE A 68 -2.83 -16.38 16.73
N ASN A 69 -1.92 -15.47 17.09
CA ASN A 69 -0.76 -15.77 17.92
C ASN A 69 -0.99 -15.27 19.36
N PRO A 70 -1.20 -16.15 20.36
CA PRO A 70 -1.43 -15.72 21.74
C PRO A 70 -0.32 -14.83 22.33
N ALA A 71 0.94 -15.05 21.96
CA ALA A 71 2.06 -14.26 22.44
C ALA A 71 1.99 -12.78 21.99
N PHE A 72 1.29 -12.50 20.89
CA PHE A 72 1.04 -11.12 20.46
C PHE A 72 0.13 -10.38 21.44
N ALA A 73 -0.92 -11.03 21.94
CA ALA A 73 -1.81 -10.42 22.93
C ALA A 73 -1.05 -10.09 24.22
N GLU A 74 -0.16 -10.97 24.67
CA GLU A 74 0.70 -10.73 25.83
C GLU A 74 1.64 -9.53 25.63
N MET A 75 2.27 -9.42 24.46
CA MET A 75 3.10 -8.26 24.10
C MET A 75 2.28 -6.96 24.11
N VAL A 76 1.08 -6.97 23.53
CA VAL A 76 0.19 -5.80 23.51
C VAL A 76 -0.23 -5.38 24.92
N CYS A 77 -0.53 -6.33 25.82
CA CYS A 77 -0.81 -6.04 27.22
C CYS A 77 0.33 -5.23 27.87
N ARG A 78 1.60 -5.65 27.65
CA ARG A 78 2.78 -4.96 28.18
C ARG A 78 2.99 -3.60 27.53
N LEU A 79 2.95 -3.52 26.20
CA LEU A 79 3.13 -2.26 25.46
C LEU A 79 2.06 -1.22 25.80
N SER A 80 0.80 -1.63 26.02
CA SER A 80 -0.31 -0.71 26.31
C SER A 80 -0.10 0.16 27.57
N ALA A 81 0.82 -0.22 28.46
CA ALA A 81 1.14 0.57 29.65
C ALA A 81 1.86 1.90 29.33
N ARG A 82 2.56 1.99 28.20
CA ARG A 82 3.40 3.15 27.81
C ARG A 82 3.12 3.69 26.42
N HIS A 83 2.46 2.89 25.59
CA HIS A 83 2.19 3.18 24.18
C HIS A 83 0.69 3.23 23.92
N SER A 84 0.32 4.08 22.97
CA SER A 84 -1.03 4.11 22.39
C SER A 84 -1.13 3.00 21.35
N ILE A 85 -2.07 2.07 21.51
CA ILE A 85 -2.21 0.93 20.60
C ILE A 85 -3.50 1.03 19.79
N SER A 86 -3.39 0.78 18.50
CA SER A 86 -4.50 0.45 17.60
C SER A 86 -4.15 -0.79 16.78
N MET A 87 -5.16 -1.45 16.23
CA MET A 87 -4.95 -2.58 15.31
C MET A 87 -6.13 -2.78 14.37
N THR A 88 -5.85 -3.40 13.23
CA THR A 88 -6.86 -3.98 12.35
C THR A 88 -6.92 -5.49 12.56
N THR A 89 -8.10 -6.04 12.81
CA THR A 89 -8.33 -7.49 13.03
C THR A 89 -9.62 -7.92 12.35
N ASN A 90 -9.72 -9.18 11.99
CA ASN A 90 -10.95 -9.82 11.54
C ASN A 90 -11.91 -10.16 12.69
N ALA A 91 -11.51 -9.93 13.95
CA ALA A 91 -12.29 -10.16 15.16
C ALA A 91 -12.78 -11.62 15.34
N SER A 92 -12.01 -12.58 14.83
CA SER A 92 -12.29 -14.02 14.92
C SER A 92 -11.89 -14.67 16.26
N VAL A 93 -11.40 -13.90 17.22
CA VAL A 93 -11.04 -14.35 18.57
C VAL A 93 -11.71 -13.43 19.60
N ALA A 94 -12.21 -13.98 20.70
CA ALA A 94 -12.89 -13.22 21.75
C ALA A 94 -11.93 -12.24 22.46
N PHE A 95 -12.20 -10.95 22.36
CA PHE A 95 -11.33 -9.88 22.88
C PHE A 95 -11.11 -9.96 24.38
N ASP A 96 -12.19 -10.19 25.13
CA ASP A 96 -12.18 -10.27 26.59
C ASP A 96 -11.55 -11.55 27.14
N LYS A 97 -11.22 -12.52 26.28
CA LYS A 97 -10.38 -13.67 26.63
C LYS A 97 -8.89 -13.39 26.45
N LEU A 98 -8.53 -12.44 25.58
CA LEU A 98 -7.14 -12.07 25.29
C LEU A 98 -6.67 -10.90 26.13
N PHE A 99 -7.55 -9.94 26.40
CA PHE A 99 -7.20 -8.67 27.03
C PHE A 99 -8.11 -8.43 28.24
N PRO A 100 -7.56 -8.07 29.41
CA PRO A 100 -8.38 -7.57 30.50
C PRO A 100 -8.99 -6.22 30.12
N ASP A 101 -10.15 -5.89 30.69
CA ASP A 101 -10.88 -4.65 30.39
C ASP A 101 -10.01 -3.39 30.59
N GLU A 102 -9.06 -3.41 31.54
CA GLU A 102 -8.13 -2.29 31.74
C GLU A 102 -7.18 -2.05 30.56
N VAL A 103 -6.78 -3.11 29.85
CA VAL A 103 -5.97 -3.01 28.63
C VAL A 103 -6.86 -2.60 27.47
N ILE A 104 -8.07 -3.15 27.37
CA ILE A 104 -9.03 -2.78 26.32
C ILE A 104 -9.29 -1.28 26.33
N ARG A 105 -9.54 -0.68 27.51
CA ARG A 105 -9.74 0.76 27.68
C ARG A 105 -8.55 1.64 27.27
N ARG A 106 -7.36 1.06 27.06
CA ARG A 106 -6.15 1.79 26.61
C ARG A 106 -5.99 1.81 25.10
N PHE A 107 -6.74 1.00 24.35
CA PHE A 107 -6.73 1.08 22.89
C PHE A 107 -7.24 2.46 22.43
N THR A 108 -6.57 3.05 21.45
CA THR A 108 -6.94 4.38 20.94
C THR A 108 -8.08 4.32 19.94
N ASP A 109 -8.02 3.33 19.06
CA ASP A 109 -9.01 3.08 18.00
C ASP A 109 -8.84 1.64 17.53
N MET A 110 -9.97 1.00 17.22
CA MET A 110 -10.00 -0.37 16.71
C MET A 110 -10.63 -0.41 15.33
N ARG A 111 -10.09 -1.26 14.46
CA ARG A 111 -10.65 -1.52 13.13
C ARG A 111 -11.00 -2.99 13.00
N PHE A 112 -12.29 -3.29 12.91
CA PHE A 112 -12.77 -4.65 12.75
C PHE A 112 -13.20 -4.89 11.31
N SER A 113 -12.56 -5.84 10.63
CA SER A 113 -12.84 -6.14 9.23
C SER A 113 -13.94 -7.21 9.13
N TYR A 114 -15.12 -6.82 8.64
CA TYR A 114 -16.26 -7.73 8.48
C TYR A 114 -16.25 -8.39 7.09
N HIS A 115 -15.73 -9.62 7.06
CA HIS A 115 -15.54 -10.45 5.86
C HIS A 115 -16.73 -11.37 5.50
N PRO A 116 -16.76 -11.96 4.28
CA PRO A 116 -17.81 -12.90 3.87
C PRO A 116 -17.96 -14.13 4.79
N ILE A 117 -16.91 -14.56 5.47
CA ILE A 117 -16.99 -15.68 6.40
C ILE A 117 -17.89 -15.38 7.61
N HIS A 118 -18.00 -14.12 8.05
CA HIS A 118 -18.96 -13.75 9.09
C HIS A 118 -20.39 -13.92 8.59
N GLU A 119 -20.70 -13.45 7.38
CA GLU A 119 -22.05 -13.60 6.79
C GLU A 119 -22.45 -15.07 6.59
N ASN A 120 -21.49 -15.94 6.29
CA ASN A 120 -21.74 -17.34 5.96
C ASN A 120 -21.57 -18.31 7.14
N HIS A 121 -21.08 -17.85 8.29
CA HIS A 121 -20.76 -18.73 9.41
C HIS A 121 -21.17 -18.12 10.75
N ARG A 122 -22.32 -18.58 11.26
CA ARG A 122 -22.97 -18.09 12.48
C ARG A 122 -22.03 -17.90 13.68
N HIS A 123 -21.12 -18.86 13.92
CA HIS A 123 -20.17 -18.74 15.03
C HIS A 123 -19.29 -17.48 14.94
N TYR A 124 -18.77 -17.16 13.75
CA TYR A 124 -17.91 -15.99 13.56
C TYR A 124 -18.71 -14.70 13.59
N ASP A 125 -19.95 -14.71 13.07
CA ASP A 125 -20.88 -13.58 13.16
C ASP A 125 -21.20 -13.21 14.62
N GLU A 126 -21.59 -14.20 15.43
CA GLU A 126 -21.89 -14.02 16.85
C GLU A 126 -20.65 -13.55 17.63
N LEU A 127 -19.47 -14.07 17.28
CA LEU A 127 -18.21 -13.66 17.90
C LEU A 127 -17.82 -12.22 17.54
N PHE A 128 -18.08 -11.81 16.29
CA PHE A 128 -17.86 -10.43 15.84
C PHE A 128 -18.74 -9.46 16.65
N GLU A 129 -20.04 -9.76 16.77
CA GLU A 129 -20.96 -8.96 17.59
C GLU A 129 -20.57 -8.92 19.07
N HIS A 130 -20.14 -10.05 19.64
CA HIS A 130 -19.61 -10.10 21.02
C HIS A 130 -18.44 -9.12 21.18
N ASN A 131 -17.48 -9.14 20.25
CA ASN A 131 -16.33 -8.25 20.31
C ASN A 131 -16.73 -6.76 20.17
N LEU A 132 -17.72 -6.42 19.34
CA LEU A 132 -18.27 -5.06 19.28
C LEU A 132 -18.86 -4.63 20.62
N ALA A 133 -19.63 -5.52 21.28
CA ALA A 133 -20.20 -5.25 22.61
C ALA A 133 -19.12 -5.04 23.68
N VAL A 134 -18.02 -5.82 23.62
CA VAL A 134 -16.86 -5.68 24.51
C VAL A 134 -16.16 -4.32 24.33
N LEU A 135 -16.01 -3.84 23.09
CA LEU A 135 -15.43 -2.51 22.83
C LEU A 135 -16.38 -1.41 23.30
N ALA A 136 -17.68 -1.52 23.01
CA ALA A 136 -18.69 -0.54 23.37
C ALA A 136 -18.78 -0.35 24.90
N ARG A 137 -18.84 -1.44 25.69
CA ARG A 137 -18.90 -1.36 27.16
C ARG A 137 -17.63 -0.78 27.78
N ASN A 138 -16.49 -0.86 27.06
CA ASN A 138 -15.21 -0.29 27.47
C ASN A 138 -14.96 1.10 26.87
N HIS A 139 -15.95 1.70 26.18
CA HIS A 139 -15.85 3.02 25.58
C HIS A 139 -14.67 3.17 24.60
N VAL A 140 -14.38 2.12 23.83
CA VAL A 140 -13.34 2.14 22.79
C VAL A 140 -13.96 2.43 21.45
N ASP A 141 -13.43 3.46 20.76
CA ASP A 141 -13.86 3.80 19.40
C ASP A 141 -13.53 2.65 18.44
N CYS A 142 -14.54 2.17 17.71
CA CYS A 142 -14.38 1.13 16.70
C CYS A 142 -14.99 1.55 15.36
N VAL A 143 -14.27 1.22 14.27
CA VAL A 143 -14.79 1.29 12.90
C VAL A 143 -14.84 -0.11 12.32
N VAL A 144 -15.99 -0.50 11.81
CA VAL A 144 -16.18 -1.73 11.04
C VAL A 144 -15.79 -1.45 9.59
N ILE A 145 -14.82 -2.17 9.06
CA ILE A 145 -14.39 -2.10 7.67
C ILE A 145 -15.14 -3.17 6.87
N TYR A 146 -15.75 -2.79 5.76
CA TYR A 146 -16.49 -3.69 4.88
C TYR A 146 -15.95 -3.64 3.46
N VAL A 147 -15.16 -4.63 3.05
CA VAL A 147 -14.72 -4.74 1.64
C VAL A 147 -15.93 -5.04 0.77
N LEU A 148 -16.24 -4.12 -0.12
CA LEU A 148 -17.47 -4.13 -0.92
C LEU A 148 -17.31 -5.02 -2.15
N LEU A 149 -17.55 -6.32 -1.97
CA LEU A 149 -17.77 -7.20 -3.12
C LEU A 149 -19.11 -6.84 -3.78
N PRO A 150 -19.23 -6.87 -5.12
CA PRO A 150 -20.49 -6.55 -5.80
C PRO A 150 -21.69 -7.33 -5.24
N GLU A 151 -21.53 -8.63 -5.00
CA GLU A 151 -22.58 -9.50 -4.44
C GLU A 151 -22.98 -9.17 -2.99
N ARG A 152 -22.22 -8.31 -2.31
CA ARG A 152 -22.39 -7.94 -0.90
C ARG A 152 -23.01 -6.57 -0.69
N ILE A 153 -23.15 -5.77 -1.75
CA ILE A 153 -23.69 -4.40 -1.68
C ILE A 153 -25.08 -4.38 -1.04
N GLY A 154 -25.96 -5.31 -1.42
CA GLY A 154 -27.33 -5.38 -0.91
C GLY A 154 -27.44 -5.66 0.60
N ASN A 155 -26.39 -6.20 1.23
CA ASN A 155 -26.38 -6.50 2.66
C ASN A 155 -25.92 -5.31 3.52
N TYR A 156 -25.34 -4.28 2.91
CA TYR A 156 -24.64 -3.22 3.64
C TYR A 156 -25.54 -2.47 4.62
N GLU A 157 -26.71 -1.97 4.18
CA GLU A 157 -27.59 -1.13 5.01
C GLU A 157 -28.11 -1.89 6.24
N ALA A 158 -28.47 -3.16 6.06
CA ALA A 158 -28.90 -4.02 7.16
C ALA A 158 -27.78 -4.23 8.20
N LEU A 159 -26.53 -4.32 7.75
CA LEU A 159 -25.37 -4.43 8.64
C LEU A 159 -25.06 -3.11 9.35
N VAL A 160 -25.21 -1.96 8.67
CA VAL A 160 -25.07 -0.63 9.31
C VAL A 160 -26.06 -0.49 10.46
N GLU A 161 -27.35 -0.75 10.21
CA GLU A 161 -28.40 -0.70 11.24
C GLU A 161 -28.10 -1.68 12.38
N ARG A 162 -27.71 -2.91 12.05
CA ARG A 162 -27.35 -3.95 13.03
C ARG A 162 -26.21 -3.52 13.92
N PHE A 163 -25.16 -2.90 13.39
CA PHE A 163 -23.97 -2.53 14.16
C PHE A 163 -24.10 -1.17 14.86
N GLN A 164 -24.97 -0.29 14.38
CA GLN A 164 -25.23 1.02 14.99
C GLN A 164 -25.67 0.91 16.47
N LYS A 165 -26.33 -0.19 16.87
CA LYS A 165 -26.71 -0.45 18.27
C LYS A 165 -25.52 -0.53 19.24
N TYR A 166 -24.31 -0.77 18.73
CA TYR A 166 -23.06 -0.77 19.51
C TYR A 166 -22.35 0.59 19.49
N GLY A 167 -22.94 1.62 18.87
CA GLY A 167 -22.31 2.93 18.71
C GLY A 167 -21.11 2.92 17.76
N VAL A 168 -20.95 1.87 16.95
CA VAL A 168 -19.85 1.76 15.98
C VAL A 168 -20.28 2.26 14.61
N ARG A 169 -19.31 2.77 13.86
CA ARG A 169 -19.50 3.17 12.47
C ARG A 169 -19.00 2.08 11.55
N MET A 170 -19.66 1.88 10.43
CA MET A 170 -19.26 0.92 9.41
C MET A 170 -18.93 1.69 8.14
N GLY A 171 -17.76 1.49 7.55
CA GLY A 171 -17.35 2.15 6.32
C GLY A 171 -17.11 1.15 5.18
N PRO A 172 -17.58 1.43 3.95
CA PRO A 172 -17.29 0.58 2.82
C PRO A 172 -15.86 0.86 2.31
N ASN A 173 -15.09 -0.21 2.09
CA ASN A 173 -13.84 -0.13 1.35
C ASN A 173 -14.05 -0.69 -0.05
N ARG A 174 -13.63 0.07 -1.07
CA ARG A 174 -13.58 -0.47 -2.43
C ARG A 174 -12.72 -1.72 -2.47
N LEU A 175 -13.17 -2.67 -3.28
CA LEU A 175 -12.35 -3.79 -3.68
C LEU A 175 -11.21 -3.28 -4.57
N ILE A 176 -10.00 -3.74 -4.31
CA ILE A 176 -8.82 -3.47 -5.14
C ILE A 176 -8.26 -4.83 -5.55
N GLY A 177 -8.09 -5.03 -6.86
CA GLY A 177 -7.56 -6.27 -7.43
C GLY A 177 -8.61 -7.07 -8.21
N GLU A 178 -8.25 -8.31 -8.55
CA GLU A 178 -9.11 -9.19 -9.35
C GLU A 178 -10.14 -9.92 -8.48
N HIS A 179 -11.39 -9.97 -8.93
CA HIS A 179 -12.44 -10.80 -8.34
C HIS A 179 -13.39 -11.31 -9.42
N LYS A 180 -13.59 -12.64 -9.45
CA LYS A 180 -14.41 -13.34 -10.47
C LYS A 180 -14.09 -12.92 -11.92
N GLY A 181 -12.79 -12.76 -12.23
CA GLY A 181 -12.30 -12.41 -13.57
C GLY A 181 -12.48 -10.95 -13.97
N LYS A 182 -12.86 -10.06 -13.04
CA LYS A 182 -12.96 -8.62 -13.24
C LYS A 182 -11.94 -7.88 -12.39
N LEU A 183 -11.40 -6.77 -12.90
CA LEU A 183 -10.42 -5.94 -12.20
C LEU A 183 -11.10 -4.76 -11.51
N TYR A 184 -10.99 -4.68 -10.19
CA TYR A 184 -11.55 -3.62 -9.36
C TYR A 184 -10.46 -2.63 -8.90
N PRO A 185 -10.80 -1.34 -8.73
CA PRO A 185 -12.16 -0.79 -8.71
C PRO A 185 -12.79 -0.51 -10.09
N GLN A 186 -12.06 -0.66 -11.20
CA GLN A 186 -12.53 -0.25 -12.54
C GLN A 186 -13.77 -1.02 -13.04
N ALA A 187 -14.07 -2.16 -12.44
CA ALA A 187 -15.18 -3.03 -12.81
C ALA A 187 -16.49 -2.74 -12.06
N TYR A 188 -16.54 -1.76 -11.14
CA TYR A 188 -17.81 -1.31 -10.58
C TYR A 188 -18.67 -0.67 -11.68
N THR A 189 -19.99 -0.90 -11.63
CA THR A 189 -20.94 -0.21 -12.50
C THR A 189 -21.13 1.23 -12.04
N GLU A 190 -21.65 2.10 -12.93
CA GLU A 190 -22.00 3.48 -12.56
C GLU A 190 -22.99 3.54 -11.38
N GLU A 191 -23.92 2.59 -11.30
CA GLU A 191 -24.87 2.48 -10.19
C GLU A 191 -24.16 2.10 -8.87
N GLU A 192 -23.24 1.14 -8.92
CA GLU A 192 -22.45 0.73 -7.75
C GLU A 192 -21.52 1.86 -7.28
N GLU A 193 -20.95 2.62 -8.21
CA GLU A 193 -20.11 3.79 -7.92
C GLU A 193 -20.94 4.92 -7.28
N ALA A 194 -22.09 5.27 -7.87
CA ALA A 194 -23.00 6.26 -7.29
C ALA A 194 -23.51 5.83 -5.91
N TRP A 195 -23.72 4.53 -5.69
CA TRP A 195 -24.08 3.99 -4.39
C TRP A 195 -22.96 4.21 -3.37
N LEU A 196 -21.71 3.88 -3.73
CA LEU A 196 -20.51 4.06 -2.90
C LEU A 196 -20.30 5.52 -2.48
N GLU A 197 -20.37 6.44 -3.44
CA GLU A 197 -20.14 7.88 -3.23
C GLU A 197 -21.03 8.47 -2.12
N ASN A 198 -22.26 7.98 -2.02
CA ASN A 198 -23.25 8.44 -1.04
C ASN A 198 -23.09 7.81 0.36
N ARG A 199 -22.16 6.86 0.56
CA ARG A 199 -21.92 6.19 1.85
C ARG A 199 -20.54 6.46 2.45
N PHE A 200 -19.71 7.31 1.84
CA PHE A 200 -18.48 7.72 2.49
C PHE A 200 -18.76 8.62 3.69
N HIS A 201 -18.19 8.26 4.82
CA HIS A 201 -18.38 8.99 6.07
C HIS A 201 -17.51 10.23 6.17
N ASP A 202 -16.34 10.24 5.53
CA ASP A 202 -15.39 11.34 5.63
C ASP A 202 -14.74 11.69 4.28
N VAL A 203 -14.27 12.93 4.19
CA VAL A 203 -13.63 13.50 3.00
C VAL A 203 -12.43 12.68 2.53
N HIS A 204 -11.70 12.04 3.45
CA HIS A 204 -10.54 11.20 3.13
C HIS A 204 -10.96 9.90 2.44
N SER A 205 -11.95 9.20 2.99
CA SER A 205 -12.45 7.93 2.45
C SER A 205 -13.07 8.14 1.07
N ARG A 206 -13.83 9.23 0.89
CA ARG A 206 -14.33 9.66 -0.42
C ARG A 206 -13.20 9.92 -1.40
N TYR A 207 -12.18 10.66 -1.00
CA TYR A 207 -11.04 10.97 -1.86
C TYR A 207 -10.28 9.72 -2.29
N MET A 208 -9.97 8.83 -1.35
CA MET A 208 -9.28 7.57 -1.64
C MET A 208 -10.10 6.69 -2.58
N SER A 209 -11.42 6.78 -2.50
CA SER A 209 -12.34 6.10 -3.39
C SER A 209 -12.31 6.68 -4.81
N GLU A 210 -12.43 8.00 -4.97
CA GLU A 210 -12.47 8.66 -6.28
C GLU A 210 -11.11 8.68 -6.99
N HIS A 211 -10.01 8.85 -6.25
CA HIS A 211 -8.69 9.11 -6.80
C HIS A 211 -7.65 8.01 -6.56
N SER A 212 -7.96 7.02 -5.71
CA SER A 212 -7.06 5.92 -5.30
C SER A 212 -5.78 6.33 -4.54
N PHE A 213 -5.25 7.52 -4.76
CA PHE A 213 -3.99 7.99 -4.18
C PHE A 213 -3.98 9.50 -3.96
N HIS A 214 -3.20 9.94 -2.96
CA HIS A 214 -2.79 11.33 -2.78
C HIS A 214 -1.54 11.65 -3.62
N HIS A 215 -1.28 12.93 -3.88
CA HIS A 215 -0.09 13.42 -4.58
C HIS A 215 0.81 14.25 -3.65
N PRO A 216 1.66 13.61 -2.82
CA PRO A 216 2.40 14.29 -1.77
C PRO A 216 3.69 14.96 -2.26
N THR A 217 4.00 14.90 -3.55
CA THR A 217 5.32 15.29 -4.09
C THR A 217 5.67 16.72 -3.67
N MET A 218 6.89 16.88 -3.17
CA MET A 218 7.43 18.14 -2.65
C MET A 218 6.73 18.70 -1.41
N ARG A 219 5.67 18.06 -0.90
CA ARG A 219 4.99 18.49 0.34
C ARG A 219 5.75 18.00 1.58
N PRO A 220 5.76 18.78 2.68
CA PRO A 220 6.35 18.35 3.94
C PRO A 220 5.69 17.08 4.50
N CYS A 221 6.52 16.10 4.85
CA CYS A 221 6.08 14.79 5.33
C CYS A 221 6.87 14.36 6.58
N ARG A 222 6.17 13.73 7.53
CA ARG A 222 6.75 13.20 8.77
C ARG A 222 7.38 11.81 8.63
N ALA A 223 7.31 11.20 7.44
CA ALA A 223 7.90 9.90 7.13
C ALA A 223 9.42 9.93 7.36
N GLY A 224 9.91 9.05 8.24
CA GLY A 224 11.31 8.99 8.67
C GLY A 224 11.68 9.98 9.78
N PHE A 225 10.78 10.89 10.18
CA PHE A 225 10.98 11.82 11.30
C PHE A 225 10.23 11.37 12.55
N THR A 226 8.89 11.39 12.50
CA THR A 226 8.03 10.90 13.58
C THR A 226 7.11 9.76 13.14
N ARG A 227 7.12 9.39 11.85
CA ARG A 227 6.30 8.31 11.31
C ARG A 227 7.16 7.27 10.62
N PHE A 228 6.86 6.00 10.88
CA PHE A 228 7.65 4.88 10.41
C PHE A 228 6.77 3.70 10.02
N ASN A 229 7.25 2.92 9.06
CA ASN A 229 6.71 1.60 8.76
C ASN A 229 7.72 0.55 9.20
N MET A 230 7.25 -0.49 9.88
CA MET A 230 8.08 -1.52 10.48
C MET A 230 7.64 -2.89 9.99
N PHE A 231 8.60 -3.79 9.78
CA PHE A 231 8.35 -5.15 9.32
C PHE A 231 8.90 -6.14 10.34
N LEU A 232 8.02 -6.91 11.00
CA LEU A 232 8.42 -7.85 12.03
C LEU A 232 9.41 -8.89 11.48
N ASP A 233 9.12 -9.41 10.29
CA ASP A 233 9.87 -10.52 9.71
C ASP A 233 11.35 -10.19 9.44
N SER A 234 11.61 -8.99 8.91
CA SER A 234 12.96 -8.57 8.51
C SER A 234 13.65 -7.66 9.53
N GLY A 235 12.92 -7.16 10.53
CA GLY A 235 13.41 -6.17 11.48
C GLY A 235 13.48 -4.75 10.94
N ARG A 236 13.16 -4.55 9.65
CA ARG A 236 13.39 -3.30 8.94
C ARG A 236 12.41 -2.21 9.39
N ILE A 237 12.95 -1.02 9.60
CA ILE A 237 12.20 0.22 9.79
C ILE A 237 12.47 1.11 8.57
N THR A 238 11.41 1.55 7.90
CA THR A 238 11.47 2.41 6.71
C THR A 238 10.72 3.72 6.99
N PRO A 239 10.97 4.81 6.22
CA PRO A 239 10.29 6.08 6.44
C PRO A 239 8.76 5.95 6.32
N CYS A 240 8.31 5.16 5.35
CA CYS A 240 6.92 4.77 5.15
C CYS A 240 6.87 3.50 4.28
N GLU A 241 5.66 2.99 4.03
CA GLU A 241 5.44 1.84 3.16
C GLU A 241 5.86 2.09 1.69
N HIS A 242 5.69 3.31 1.19
CA HIS A 242 6.02 3.67 -0.19
C HIS A 242 7.52 3.92 -0.41
N GLN A 243 8.26 4.10 0.68
CA GLN A 243 9.73 4.21 0.68
C GLN A 243 10.37 2.97 1.31
N ASN A 244 9.75 1.80 1.13
CA ASN A 244 10.23 0.54 1.71
C ASN A 244 11.59 0.08 1.14
N PHE A 245 12.08 0.68 0.06
CA PHE A 245 13.43 0.47 -0.47
C PHE A 245 14.52 1.13 0.40
N ARG A 246 14.16 2.15 1.20
CA ARG A 246 15.09 2.85 2.10
C ARG A 246 14.93 2.33 3.52
N GLU A 247 15.96 1.66 4.02
CA GLU A 247 16.04 1.31 5.43
C GLU A 247 16.56 2.49 6.26
N VAL A 248 15.86 2.84 7.34
CA VAL A 248 16.31 3.82 8.35
C VAL A 248 17.04 3.12 9.48
N PHE A 249 16.54 1.97 9.92
CA PHE A 249 17.03 1.24 11.08
C PHE A 249 16.59 -0.23 10.99
N ASN A 250 17.24 -1.13 11.71
CA ASN A 250 16.79 -2.51 11.84
C ASN A 250 16.80 -2.99 13.31
N PHE A 251 15.62 -3.19 13.91
CA PHE A 251 15.50 -3.54 15.33
C PHE A 251 15.91 -4.98 15.68
N LEU A 252 16.19 -5.83 14.69
CA LEU A 252 16.76 -7.16 14.92
C LEU A 252 18.30 -7.15 14.92
N ARG A 253 18.92 -6.13 14.31
CA ARG A 253 20.38 -6.04 14.11
C ARG A 253 21.04 -4.93 14.90
N ASP A 254 20.33 -3.84 15.13
CA ASP A 254 20.83 -2.63 15.76
C ASP A 254 20.36 -2.51 17.22
N GLU A 255 21.17 -1.86 18.06
CA GLU A 255 20.76 -1.48 19.41
C GLU A 255 19.76 -0.31 19.38
N PRO A 256 18.61 -0.39 20.09
CA PRO A 256 17.55 0.63 20.13
C PRO A 256 18.02 2.07 20.34
N GLU A 257 19.05 2.33 21.15
CA GLU A 257 19.58 3.68 21.41
C GLU A 257 20.08 4.38 20.15
N ALA A 258 20.57 3.63 19.17
CA ALA A 258 21.07 4.19 17.93
C ALA A 258 19.94 4.76 17.05
N PHE A 259 18.67 4.39 17.29
CA PHE A 259 17.53 4.81 16.48
C PHE A 259 17.39 6.34 16.41
N ALA A 260 17.58 7.03 17.54
CA ALA A 260 17.44 8.48 17.61
C ALA A 260 18.42 9.22 16.68
N GLY A 261 19.62 8.67 16.48
CA GLY A 261 20.63 9.22 15.57
C GLY A 261 20.45 8.83 14.10
N LYS A 262 19.66 7.78 13.79
CA LYS A 262 19.39 7.34 12.41
C LYS A 262 18.13 7.95 11.79
N ARG A 263 17.14 8.32 12.61
CA ARG A 263 15.93 9.01 12.12
C ARG A 263 16.21 10.45 11.71
N LEU A 264 15.35 11.02 10.88
CA LEU A 264 15.41 12.44 10.54
C LEU A 264 15.14 13.29 11.77
N THR A 265 15.67 14.50 11.79
CA THR A 265 15.47 15.48 12.88
C THR A 265 14.35 16.48 12.60
N GLN A 266 13.85 16.52 11.36
CA GLN A 266 12.77 17.39 10.91
C GLN A 266 11.99 16.74 9.76
N PRO A 267 10.75 17.19 9.47
CA PRO A 267 10.01 16.77 8.29
C PRO A 267 10.82 17.02 7.01
N GLN A 268 10.66 16.15 6.01
CA GLN A 268 11.30 16.28 4.70
C GLN A 268 10.25 16.38 3.59
N ARG A 269 10.64 16.90 2.43
CA ARG A 269 9.79 16.90 1.24
C ARG A 269 9.63 15.47 0.71
N CYS A 270 8.39 15.06 0.42
CA CYS A 270 8.13 13.70 -0.07
C CYS A 270 8.56 13.55 -1.53
N PRO A 271 9.36 12.51 -1.88
CA PRO A 271 9.77 12.25 -3.27
C PRO A 271 8.75 11.40 -4.04
N MET A 272 7.67 10.91 -3.40
CA MET A 272 6.72 10.00 -4.05
C MET A 272 5.72 10.74 -4.92
N ARG A 273 5.39 10.19 -6.10
CA ARG A 273 4.38 10.74 -7.02
C ARG A 273 2.97 10.55 -6.47
N THR A 274 2.76 9.38 -5.87
CA THR A 274 1.49 8.96 -5.27
C THR A 274 1.73 8.38 -3.88
N CYS A 275 0.74 8.47 -2.99
CA CYS A 275 0.76 7.76 -1.71
C CYS A 275 -0.65 7.35 -1.25
N TYR A 276 -0.75 6.19 -0.61
CA TYR A 276 -1.93 5.82 0.19
C TYR A 276 -1.89 6.40 1.62
N CYS A 277 -0.76 6.98 2.03
CA CYS A 277 -0.59 7.60 3.33
C CYS A 277 -1.35 8.94 3.38
N GLY A 278 -2.56 8.96 3.95
CA GLY A 278 -3.45 10.13 3.94
C GLY A 278 -3.11 11.26 4.90
N PHE A 279 -1.83 11.46 5.23
CA PHE A 279 -1.44 12.42 6.25
C PHE A 279 -0.03 13.00 6.03
N HIS A 280 0.19 13.69 4.91
CA HIS A 280 1.24 14.71 4.89
C HIS A 280 0.82 15.94 5.72
N MET A 281 1.73 16.86 6.02
CA MET A 281 1.46 17.89 7.02
C MET A 281 0.27 18.80 6.64
N ASP A 282 0.13 19.19 5.38
CA ASP A 282 -1.02 20.00 4.94
C ASP A 282 -2.37 19.27 5.14
N GLN A 283 -2.41 17.94 4.95
CA GLN A 283 -3.59 17.13 5.21
C GLN A 283 -3.88 17.05 6.71
N GLU A 284 -2.85 16.89 7.54
CA GLU A 284 -3.00 16.91 9.00
C GLU A 284 -3.57 18.25 9.48
N GLU A 285 -3.04 19.36 8.96
CA GLU A 285 -3.52 20.71 9.28
C GLU A 285 -4.96 20.92 8.82
N PHE A 286 -5.31 20.44 7.63
CA PHE A 286 -6.69 20.46 7.15
C PHE A 286 -7.61 19.70 8.11
N LEU A 287 -7.29 18.46 8.46
CA LEU A 287 -8.12 17.64 9.35
C LEU A 287 -8.12 18.13 10.81
N ALA A 288 -7.14 18.95 11.20
CA ALA A 288 -7.10 19.59 12.51
C ALA A 288 -8.00 20.83 12.59
N THR A 289 -8.30 21.47 11.46
CA THR A 289 -9.05 22.73 11.39
C THR A 289 -10.45 22.56 10.80
N GLN A 290 -10.69 21.49 10.06
CA GLN A 290 -11.96 21.19 9.39
C GLN A 290 -12.60 19.93 9.98
N ASP A 291 -13.94 19.90 10.01
CA ASP A 291 -14.64 18.65 10.28
C ASP A 291 -14.50 17.71 9.08
N LYS A 292 -13.77 16.61 9.28
CA LYS A 292 -13.56 15.60 8.24
C LYS A 292 -14.84 14.88 7.82
N PHE A 293 -15.89 14.93 8.64
CA PHE A 293 -17.19 14.34 8.35
C PHE A 293 -18.12 15.31 7.60
N ASP A 294 -17.78 16.60 7.54
CA ASP A 294 -18.51 17.55 6.72
C ASP A 294 -18.01 17.48 5.26
N LEU A 295 -18.78 16.80 4.42
CA LEU A 295 -18.46 16.63 3.00
C LEU A 295 -18.47 17.95 2.20
N ASN A 296 -18.98 19.05 2.75
CA ASN A 296 -18.81 20.36 2.12
C ASN A 296 -17.34 20.81 2.10
N ASN A 297 -16.49 20.22 2.96
CA ASN A 297 -15.06 20.46 2.97
C ASN A 297 -14.31 19.68 1.87
N TYR A 298 -15.00 18.81 1.11
CA TYR A 298 -14.37 17.98 0.08
C TYR A 298 -13.57 18.75 -0.99
N PRO A 299 -14.02 19.92 -1.51
CA PRO A 299 -13.22 20.70 -2.46
C PRO A 299 -11.88 21.18 -1.87
N GLY A 300 -11.85 21.56 -0.59
CA GLY A 300 -10.60 21.93 0.09
C GLY A 300 -9.70 20.72 0.30
N TRP A 301 -10.30 19.56 0.62
CA TRP A 301 -9.57 18.31 0.74
C TRP A 301 -8.93 17.88 -0.59
N LEU A 302 -9.66 18.00 -1.69
CA LEU A 302 -9.18 17.73 -3.04
C LEU A 302 -7.94 18.59 -3.37
N GLN A 303 -7.95 19.87 -3.01
CA GLN A 303 -6.80 20.77 -3.22
C GLN A 303 -5.55 20.34 -2.43
N VAL A 304 -5.69 19.94 -1.17
CA VAL A 304 -4.54 19.50 -0.37
C VAL A 304 -4.03 18.12 -0.78
N CYS A 305 -4.83 17.30 -1.46
CA CYS A 305 -4.40 15.98 -1.91
C CYS A 305 -3.90 15.97 -3.37
N SER A 306 -4.24 16.99 -4.15
CA SER A 306 -3.82 17.12 -5.56
C SER A 306 -2.34 17.45 -5.71
N LEU A 307 -1.78 17.20 -6.90
CA LEU A 307 -0.39 17.54 -7.18
C LEU A 307 -0.21 19.06 -7.12
N SER A 308 0.78 19.52 -6.37
CA SER A 308 1.08 20.95 -6.26
C SER A 308 1.83 21.43 -7.52
N PRO A 309 1.81 22.73 -7.85
CA PRO A 309 2.61 23.27 -8.97
C PRO A 309 4.11 22.97 -8.83
N GLU A 310 4.64 22.95 -7.61
CA GLU A 310 6.02 22.55 -7.35
C GLU A 310 6.25 21.05 -7.60
N GLY A 311 5.28 20.21 -7.21
CA GLY A 311 5.29 18.78 -7.52
C GLY A 311 5.19 18.50 -9.02
N GLU A 312 4.37 19.26 -9.76
CA GLU A 312 4.28 19.21 -11.22
C GLU A 312 5.62 19.57 -11.87
N ALA A 313 6.23 20.67 -11.46
CA ALA A 313 7.53 21.10 -11.96
C ALA A 313 8.61 20.04 -11.68
N TYR A 314 8.63 19.50 -10.46
CA TYR A 314 9.54 18.43 -10.06
C TYR A 314 9.38 17.19 -10.97
N TRP A 315 8.17 16.68 -11.17
CA TRP A 315 7.97 15.52 -12.05
C TRP A 315 8.25 15.82 -13.51
N ALA A 316 7.97 17.04 -13.98
CA ALA A 316 8.31 17.44 -15.33
C ALA A 316 9.84 17.41 -15.57
N GLU A 317 10.63 17.80 -14.56
CA GLU A 317 12.09 17.69 -14.54
C GLU A 317 12.53 16.22 -14.46
N GLN A 318 11.99 15.42 -13.53
CA GLN A 318 12.34 14.00 -13.40
C GLN A 318 12.05 13.22 -14.69
N GLU A 319 10.93 13.48 -15.34
CA GLU A 319 10.60 12.88 -16.64
C GLU A 319 11.60 13.30 -17.73
N LEU A 320 12.05 14.56 -17.74
CA LEU A 320 13.06 15.02 -18.70
C LEU A 320 14.42 14.35 -18.44
N THR A 321 14.86 14.31 -17.18
CA THR A 321 16.10 13.62 -16.77
C THR A 321 16.05 12.13 -17.10
N PHE A 322 14.92 11.48 -16.84
CA PHE A 322 14.68 10.09 -17.20
C PHE A 322 14.87 9.86 -18.70
N VAL A 323 14.21 10.68 -19.53
CA VAL A 323 14.32 10.56 -21.00
C VAL A 323 15.74 10.84 -21.50
N HIS A 324 16.44 11.81 -20.90
CA HIS A 324 17.84 12.08 -21.22
C HIS A 324 18.72 10.86 -20.93
N ARG A 325 18.64 10.31 -19.72
CA ARG A 325 19.44 9.14 -19.31
C ARG A 325 19.11 7.91 -20.10
N LEU A 326 17.83 7.70 -20.42
CA LEU A 326 17.43 6.61 -21.29
C LEU A 326 18.07 6.76 -22.68
N ARG A 327 18.11 7.98 -23.26
CA ARG A 327 18.81 8.22 -24.53
C ARG A 327 20.31 7.96 -24.44
N GLU A 328 20.96 8.36 -23.35
CA GLU A 328 22.38 8.09 -23.12
C GLU A 328 22.69 6.60 -22.95
N ALA A 329 21.74 5.85 -22.38
CA ALA A 329 21.87 4.41 -22.17
C ALA A 329 21.71 3.60 -23.46
N LEU A 330 21.05 4.14 -24.49
CA LEU A 330 20.84 3.45 -25.76
C LEU A 330 22.10 3.43 -26.62
N GLN A 331 22.45 2.25 -27.15
CA GLN A 331 23.64 2.04 -27.98
C GLN A 331 23.36 2.13 -29.48
N GLY A 332 22.12 1.87 -29.91
CA GLY A 332 21.77 1.82 -31.33
C GLY A 332 20.40 2.40 -31.66
N ARG A 333 19.97 2.11 -32.90
CA ARG A 333 18.71 2.60 -33.46
C ARG A 333 17.65 1.50 -33.62
N GLN A 334 17.95 0.28 -33.16
CA GLN A 334 17.05 -0.87 -33.27
C GLN A 334 16.53 -1.25 -31.87
N VAL A 335 15.67 -0.38 -31.33
CA VAL A 335 15.22 -0.43 -29.94
C VAL A 335 13.88 -1.13 -29.86
N TYR A 336 13.76 -2.07 -28.92
CA TYR A 336 12.50 -2.74 -28.60
C TYR A 336 12.14 -2.53 -27.13
N ILE A 337 10.85 -2.51 -26.82
CA ILE A 337 10.37 -2.47 -25.43
C ILE A 337 9.79 -3.82 -25.05
N TRP A 338 10.22 -4.41 -23.94
CA TRP A 338 9.69 -5.66 -23.43
C TRP A 338 8.54 -5.43 -22.42
N GLY A 339 7.38 -5.97 -22.73
CA GLY A 339 6.11 -5.87 -22.02
C GLY A 339 5.11 -4.95 -22.74
N ALA A 340 3.96 -5.46 -23.20
CA ALA A 340 2.89 -4.66 -23.80
C ALA A 340 1.78 -4.37 -22.78
N GLY A 341 2.16 -3.85 -21.61
CA GLY A 341 1.26 -3.52 -20.51
C GLY A 341 1.00 -2.02 -20.33
N VAL A 342 0.26 -1.67 -19.28
CA VAL A 342 -0.05 -0.27 -18.90
C VAL A 342 1.21 0.54 -18.67
N HIS A 343 2.26 -0.06 -18.10
CA HIS A 343 3.54 0.62 -17.86
C HIS A 343 4.18 1.08 -19.16
N THR A 344 4.16 0.25 -20.20
CA THR A 344 4.70 0.60 -21.52
C THR A 344 3.88 1.67 -22.23
N GLN A 345 2.55 1.66 -22.09
CA GLN A 345 1.71 2.75 -22.60
C GLN A 345 2.10 4.09 -21.98
N LYS A 346 2.27 4.11 -20.64
CA LYS A 346 2.70 5.30 -19.92
C LYS A 346 4.12 5.74 -20.28
N LEU A 347 5.04 4.78 -20.42
CA LEU A 347 6.41 5.04 -20.89
C LEU A 347 6.38 5.73 -22.26
N LEU A 348 5.67 5.18 -23.23
CA LEU A 348 5.54 5.76 -24.58
C LEU A 348 4.95 7.16 -24.54
N ALA A 349 3.93 7.40 -23.71
CA ALA A 349 3.36 8.74 -23.52
C ALA A 349 4.35 9.75 -22.90
N ILE A 350 5.19 9.32 -21.96
CA ILE A 350 6.26 10.15 -21.37
C ILE A 350 7.31 10.45 -22.44
N LEU A 351 7.74 9.44 -23.19
CA LEU A 351 8.73 9.56 -24.25
C LEU A 351 8.27 10.55 -25.32
N GLU A 352 7.04 10.41 -25.82
CA GLU A 352 6.44 11.34 -26.78
C GLU A 352 6.40 12.77 -26.24
N ARG A 353 5.82 12.95 -25.04
CA ARG A 353 5.67 14.27 -24.41
C ARG A 353 7.00 14.98 -24.16
N LYS A 354 8.08 14.22 -23.93
CA LYS A 354 9.43 14.75 -23.71
C LYS A 354 10.29 14.73 -24.99
N GLY A 355 9.66 14.53 -26.15
CA GLY A 355 10.30 14.65 -27.46
C GLY A 355 11.28 13.53 -27.78
N PHE A 356 11.19 12.37 -27.14
CA PHE A 356 11.94 11.18 -27.54
C PHE A 356 11.52 10.76 -28.96
N PRO A 357 12.47 10.46 -29.87
CA PRO A 357 12.15 10.03 -31.23
C PRO A 357 11.52 8.64 -31.20
N LEU A 358 10.19 8.55 -31.16
CA LEU A 358 9.48 7.27 -31.08
C LEU A 358 9.79 6.36 -32.28
N GLU A 359 10.16 6.91 -33.43
CA GLU A 359 10.62 6.16 -34.60
C GLU A 359 11.88 5.32 -34.35
N ALA A 360 12.62 5.60 -33.27
CA ALA A 360 13.73 4.75 -32.82
C ALA A 360 13.25 3.45 -32.17
N ILE A 361 11.96 3.34 -31.80
CA ILE A 361 11.34 2.14 -31.21
C ILE A 361 10.70 1.31 -32.32
N ASN A 362 11.32 0.19 -32.64
CA ASN A 362 10.91 -0.70 -33.73
C ASN A 362 9.71 -1.59 -33.37
N GLY A 363 9.45 -1.79 -32.09
CA GLY A 363 8.29 -2.54 -31.63
C GLY A 363 8.28 -2.83 -30.13
N VAL A 364 7.22 -3.51 -29.71
CA VAL A 364 7.03 -3.99 -28.34
C VAL A 364 7.04 -5.52 -28.37
N VAL A 365 7.69 -6.16 -27.41
CA VAL A 365 7.74 -7.62 -27.28
C VAL A 365 6.90 -8.03 -26.08
N ASP A 366 6.05 -9.05 -26.20
CA ASP A 366 5.22 -9.54 -25.09
C ASP A 366 5.20 -11.08 -25.04
N SER A 367 5.09 -11.64 -23.84
CA SER A 367 5.00 -13.08 -23.61
C SER A 367 3.63 -13.67 -23.92
N ASN A 368 2.60 -12.85 -24.13
CA ASN A 368 1.25 -13.30 -24.47
C ASN A 368 1.10 -13.45 -25.99
N PRO A 369 0.96 -14.68 -26.53
CA PRO A 369 0.85 -14.90 -27.97
C PRO A 369 -0.40 -14.25 -28.58
N ARG A 370 -1.44 -13.97 -27.78
CA ARG A 370 -2.65 -13.28 -28.26
C ARG A 370 -2.42 -11.83 -28.65
N LYS A 371 -1.30 -11.23 -28.24
CA LYS A 371 -0.94 -9.85 -28.60
C LYS A 371 -0.09 -9.79 -29.87
N ASP A 372 0.39 -10.92 -30.40
CA ASP A 372 1.22 -10.91 -31.62
C ASP A 372 0.49 -10.25 -32.79
N GLY A 373 1.18 -9.38 -33.51
CA GLY A 373 0.63 -8.66 -34.66
C GLY A 373 -0.36 -7.55 -34.33
N THR A 374 -0.65 -7.31 -33.03
CA THR A 374 -1.40 -6.12 -32.61
C THR A 374 -0.48 -4.89 -32.58
N SER A 375 -0.99 -3.73 -32.17
CA SER A 375 -0.18 -2.52 -31.98
C SER A 375 -0.42 -1.88 -30.62
N LEU A 376 0.60 -1.20 -30.10
CA LEU A 376 0.56 -0.41 -28.88
C LEU A 376 1.09 1.00 -29.18
N ASN A 377 0.22 2.00 -29.10
CA ASN A 377 0.51 3.39 -29.50
C ASN A 377 1.17 3.49 -30.89
N GLY A 378 0.72 2.67 -31.85
CA GLY A 378 1.26 2.64 -33.21
C GLY A 378 2.48 1.74 -33.43
N HIS A 379 3.11 1.21 -32.37
CA HIS A 379 4.22 0.26 -32.49
C HIS A 379 3.72 -1.19 -32.59
N PRO A 380 4.24 -2.02 -33.50
CA PRO A 380 3.84 -3.41 -33.61
C PRO A 380 4.23 -4.21 -32.36
N VAL A 381 3.35 -5.12 -31.94
CA VAL A 381 3.60 -6.04 -30.82
C VAL A 381 4.01 -7.40 -31.38
N PHE A 382 5.14 -7.91 -30.91
CA PHE A 382 5.69 -9.21 -31.28
C PHE A 382 5.61 -10.18 -30.11
N PHE A 383 5.19 -11.42 -30.39
CA PHE A 383 5.34 -12.51 -29.46
C PHE A 383 6.83 -12.84 -29.27
N LYS A 384 7.25 -13.06 -28.02
CA LYS A 384 8.67 -13.21 -27.67
C LYS A 384 9.40 -14.28 -28.50
N GLU A 385 8.79 -15.42 -28.80
CA GLU A 385 9.40 -16.50 -29.59
C GLU A 385 9.66 -16.06 -31.02
N ARG A 386 8.70 -15.33 -31.62
CA ARG A 386 8.86 -14.77 -32.97
C ARG A 386 9.95 -13.70 -32.98
N PHE A 387 9.96 -12.81 -31.99
CA PHE A 387 11.00 -11.79 -31.86
C PHE A 387 12.39 -12.43 -31.75
N LEU A 388 12.55 -13.45 -30.89
CA LEU A 388 13.81 -14.16 -30.70
C LEU A 388 14.28 -14.90 -31.96
N ALA A 389 13.35 -15.46 -32.74
CA ALA A 389 13.67 -16.19 -33.97
C ALA A 389 13.98 -15.28 -35.16
N GLU A 390 13.30 -14.14 -35.31
CA GLU A 390 13.30 -13.36 -36.55
C GLU A 390 14.00 -11.99 -36.42
N LEU A 391 13.99 -11.40 -35.23
CA LEU A 391 14.31 -9.98 -35.03
C LEU A 391 15.47 -9.73 -34.06
N ALA A 392 15.73 -10.66 -33.13
CA ALA A 392 16.74 -10.47 -32.09
C ALA A 392 18.15 -10.18 -32.63
N ASP A 393 18.53 -10.77 -33.77
CA ASP A 393 19.83 -10.52 -34.40
C ASP A 393 20.00 -9.09 -34.97
N ARG A 394 18.90 -8.35 -35.12
CA ARG A 394 18.90 -6.94 -35.56
C ARG A 394 18.71 -5.96 -34.41
N CYS A 395 18.36 -6.46 -33.22
CA CYS A 395 18.10 -5.65 -32.05
C CYS A 395 19.43 -5.17 -31.44
N THR A 396 19.52 -3.87 -31.12
CA THR A 396 20.67 -3.32 -30.38
C THR A 396 20.33 -3.13 -28.92
N ASP A 397 19.09 -2.74 -28.62
CA ASP A 397 18.67 -2.36 -27.27
C ASP A 397 17.28 -2.93 -26.96
N ILE A 398 17.12 -3.46 -25.75
CA ILE A 398 15.81 -3.84 -25.20
C ILE A 398 15.58 -3.07 -23.90
N ILE A 399 14.51 -2.29 -23.85
CA ILE A 399 14.03 -1.62 -22.66
C ILE A 399 13.04 -2.55 -21.95
N ILE A 400 13.35 -3.00 -20.73
CA ILE A 400 12.45 -3.87 -19.95
C ILE A 400 11.46 -3.00 -19.18
N SER A 401 10.19 -3.00 -19.62
CA SER A 401 9.12 -2.16 -19.07
C SER A 401 8.07 -3.00 -18.33
N SER A 402 8.51 -3.63 -17.25
CA SER A 402 7.65 -4.42 -16.35
C SER A 402 8.13 -4.31 -14.90
N ALA A 403 7.46 -3.50 -14.08
CA ALA A 403 7.88 -3.28 -12.69
C ALA A 403 7.90 -4.58 -11.85
N THR A 404 6.94 -5.48 -12.07
CA THR A 404 6.80 -6.71 -11.30
C THR A 404 7.76 -7.82 -11.74
N PHE A 405 8.10 -7.86 -13.03
CA PHE A 405 8.83 -8.99 -13.63
C PHE A 405 10.18 -8.59 -14.21
N GLU A 406 10.69 -7.38 -13.93
CA GLU A 406 11.94 -6.88 -14.53
C GLU A 406 13.11 -7.84 -14.32
N ASP A 407 13.34 -8.28 -13.08
CA ASP A 407 14.43 -9.20 -12.74
C ASP A 407 14.28 -10.55 -13.46
N GLU A 408 13.07 -11.09 -13.51
CA GLU A 408 12.78 -12.37 -14.18
C GLU A 408 13.03 -12.25 -15.69
N ILE A 409 12.52 -11.19 -16.31
CA ILE A 409 12.70 -10.93 -17.74
C ILE A 409 14.19 -10.74 -18.06
N TYR A 410 14.91 -9.97 -17.25
CA TYR A 410 16.35 -9.77 -17.41
C TYR A 410 17.10 -11.10 -17.31
N ALA A 411 16.82 -11.90 -16.29
CA ALA A 411 17.44 -13.22 -16.09
C ALA A 411 17.13 -14.21 -17.22
N GLN A 412 15.97 -14.10 -17.88
CA GLN A 412 15.62 -14.89 -19.05
C GLN A 412 16.34 -14.42 -20.32
N LEU A 413 16.43 -13.10 -20.54
CA LEU A 413 16.97 -12.54 -21.77
C LEU A 413 18.50 -12.52 -21.81
N HIS A 414 19.13 -12.20 -20.69
CA HIS A 414 20.58 -12.02 -20.62
C HIS A 414 21.37 -13.25 -21.11
N PRO A 415 21.04 -14.51 -20.73
CA PRO A 415 21.72 -15.70 -21.24
C PRO A 415 21.48 -15.96 -22.73
N LEU A 416 20.35 -15.52 -23.30
CA LEU A 416 19.96 -15.76 -24.68
C LEU A 416 20.59 -14.76 -25.65
N LEU A 417 20.65 -13.49 -25.25
CA LEU A 417 21.11 -12.39 -26.09
C LEU A 417 22.58 -12.05 -25.83
N GLY A 418 23.07 -12.29 -24.62
CA GLY A 418 24.43 -12.01 -24.19
C GLY A 418 24.76 -10.53 -24.26
N GLU A 419 26.04 -10.21 -24.47
CA GLU A 419 26.54 -8.83 -24.60
C GLU A 419 26.19 -8.16 -25.96
N ARG A 420 25.53 -8.90 -26.87
CA ARG A 420 25.18 -8.37 -28.21
C ARG A 420 24.03 -7.36 -28.16
N VAL A 421 23.18 -7.45 -27.14
CA VAL A 421 22.01 -6.60 -26.95
C VAL A 421 22.11 -5.92 -25.60
N ASN A 422 22.00 -4.60 -25.61
CA ASN A 422 21.98 -3.80 -24.40
C ASN A 422 20.61 -3.92 -23.71
N LEU A 423 20.57 -4.58 -22.56
CA LEU A 423 19.36 -4.77 -21.77
C LEU A 423 19.23 -3.63 -20.74
N ILE A 424 18.32 -2.69 -21.00
CA ILE A 424 18.06 -1.54 -20.14
C ILE A 424 16.92 -1.88 -19.19
N ARG A 425 17.23 -1.83 -17.90
CA ARG A 425 16.28 -2.01 -16.79
C ARG A 425 15.76 -0.64 -16.33
N LEU A 426 14.45 -0.46 -16.26
CA LEU A 426 13.83 0.81 -15.88
C LEU A 426 13.69 0.99 -14.37
N TYR A 427 13.59 -0.10 -13.60
CA TYR A 427 13.17 -0.10 -12.20
C TYR A 427 14.30 -0.46 -11.21
N ASN A 428 15.50 -0.78 -11.70
CA ASN A 428 16.66 -1.10 -10.85
C ASN A 428 17.39 0.14 -10.28
N GLY A 429 16.99 1.34 -10.69
CA GLY A 429 17.55 2.60 -10.21
C GLY A 429 18.72 3.15 -11.04
N ASP A 430 19.19 2.45 -12.08
CA ASP A 430 20.35 2.89 -12.88
C ASP A 430 20.06 4.16 -13.68
N LEU A 431 18.81 4.37 -14.09
CA LEU A 431 18.35 5.62 -14.71
C LEU A 431 18.14 6.75 -13.67
N GLY A 432 18.50 6.50 -12.41
CA GLY A 432 18.67 7.45 -11.30
C GLY A 432 17.44 8.27 -10.93
N CYS A 433 16.24 7.78 -11.25
CA CYS A 433 14.98 8.20 -10.67
C CYS A 433 14.15 6.94 -10.41
N MET A 434 13.31 6.93 -9.38
CA MET A 434 12.20 5.98 -9.35
C MET A 434 11.37 6.30 -10.59
N ALA A 435 11.39 5.42 -11.59
CA ALA A 435 10.88 5.71 -12.91
C ALA A 435 9.50 6.41 -12.81
N PRO A 436 9.28 7.55 -13.50
CA PRO A 436 8.06 8.35 -13.34
C PRO A 436 6.78 7.68 -13.88
N ILE A 437 6.82 6.37 -14.15
CA ILE A 437 5.89 5.55 -14.93
C ILE A 437 4.82 4.92 -14.04
#